data_AF-A0A0F9DSW8-F1
#
_entry.id   AF-A0A0F9DSW8-F1
#
_cell.length_a   1.000
_cell.length_b   1.000
_cell.length_c   1.000
_cell.angle_alpha   90.00
_cell.angle_beta   90.00
_cell.angle_gamma   90.00
#
_symmetry.space_group_name_H-M   'P 1'
#
loop_
_entity.id
_entity.type
_entity.pdbx_description
1 polymer ?
#
loop_
_entity_poly.entity_id
_entity_poly.type
_entity_poly.pdbx_seq_one_letter_code
_entity_poly.pdbx_strand_id
1 'polypeptide(L)'
;MPRQIRESQEEKTRLESQLALPSPDGTLSRGEIGAQLQRVNKFLEEGTPPPTTPERRDELGKRITVLEKEISENMPTREAMVRKVPGTGDHHGKWEKANKPKIFEWKDARRELDPTNEDVDYTNVEILRRQNDLSEIKPFRQFKGVDMRDGEIVPGGIPDAEKIEARIAEPETAVAVLEQEEPLEAQSFTVACDDCHFTRTKDTKKKADSALRM
;
A
#
# COMPACT_ATOMS: atom_id res chain seq x y z
N MET A 1 2.35 22.29 5.38
CA MET A 1 2.28 23.34 6.41
C MET A 1 3.63 24.03 6.66
N PRO A 2 4.78 23.33 6.76
CA PRO A 2 6.06 23.99 7.04
C PRO A 2 6.48 25.03 5.98
N ARG A 3 6.34 24.68 4.70
CA ARG A 3 6.61 25.60 3.58
C ARG A 3 5.80 26.91 3.64
N GLN A 4 4.52 26.85 3.99
CA GLN A 4 3.66 28.04 4.09
C GLN A 4 4.08 28.94 5.26
N ILE A 5 4.52 28.34 6.38
CA ILE A 5 5.06 29.08 7.53
C ILE A 5 6.37 29.77 7.11
N ARG A 6 7.26 29.07 6.38
CA ARG A 6 8.50 29.64 5.85
C ARG A 6 8.25 30.81 4.90
N GLU A 7 7.36 30.64 3.92
CA GLU A 7 6.96 31.71 2.99
C GLU A 7 6.38 32.93 3.75
N SER A 8 5.61 32.68 4.82
CA SER A 8 5.06 33.73 5.67
C SER A 8 6.13 34.44 6.52
N GLN A 9 7.17 33.72 6.96
CA GLN A 9 8.33 34.30 7.64
C GLN A 9 9.16 35.17 6.68
N GLU A 10 9.39 34.72 5.46
CA GLU A 10 10.06 35.50 4.41
C GLU A 10 9.26 36.79 4.10
N GLU A 11 7.94 36.67 3.92
CA GLU A 11 7.08 37.84 3.69
C GLU A 11 7.08 38.81 4.88
N LYS A 12 7.11 38.31 6.12
CA LYS A 12 7.29 39.16 7.31
C LYS A 12 8.59 39.97 7.24
N THR A 13 9.72 39.32 6.97
CA THR A 13 11.02 40.02 6.89
C THR A 13 11.04 41.05 5.76
N ARG A 14 10.39 40.74 4.63
CA ARG A 14 10.21 41.67 3.51
C ARG A 14 9.38 42.90 3.93
N LEU A 15 8.24 42.71 4.58
CA LEU A 15 7.39 43.83 5.05
C LEU A 15 8.09 44.68 6.11
N GLU A 16 8.84 44.05 7.02
CA GLU A 16 9.66 44.75 8.02
C GLU A 16 10.73 45.62 7.35
N SER A 17 11.43 45.10 6.34
CA SER A 17 12.40 45.90 5.57
C SER A 17 11.77 47.08 4.83
N GLN A 18 10.58 46.91 4.25
CA GLN A 18 9.84 48.00 3.59
C GLN A 18 9.39 49.08 4.58
N LEU A 19 9.09 48.70 5.82
CA LEU A 19 8.75 49.64 6.89
C LEU A 19 9.99 50.39 7.41
N ALA A 20 11.15 49.73 7.43
CA ALA A 20 12.42 50.29 7.89
C ALA A 20 12.98 51.34 6.94
N LEU A 21 12.72 51.23 5.63
CA LEU A 21 13.16 52.22 4.64
C LEU A 21 12.34 53.53 4.78
N PRO A 22 12.98 54.70 4.77
CA PRO A 22 12.27 55.97 4.67
C PRO A 22 11.64 56.05 3.28
N SER A 23 10.32 56.24 3.20
CA SER A 23 9.61 56.35 1.92
C SER A 23 9.96 57.71 1.29
N PRO A 24 10.74 57.75 0.18
CA PRO A 24 11.23 59.02 -0.36
C PRO A 24 10.10 59.91 -0.91
N ASP A 25 9.00 59.30 -1.40
CA ASP A 25 7.92 60.02 -2.10
C ASP A 25 6.55 59.95 -1.41
N GLY A 26 6.45 59.43 -0.18
CA GLY A 26 5.16 59.23 0.51
C GLY A 26 4.16 58.30 -0.22
N THR A 27 4.59 57.63 -1.29
CA THR A 27 3.78 56.73 -2.14
C THR A 27 3.51 55.37 -1.51
N LEU A 28 4.32 54.95 -0.52
CA LEU A 28 4.10 53.70 0.22
C LEU A 28 3.12 53.94 1.37
N SER A 29 1.94 53.32 1.28
CA SER A 29 0.93 53.31 2.35
C SER A 29 1.45 52.49 3.54
N ARG A 30 2.19 53.15 4.45
CA ARG A 30 2.75 52.52 5.67
C ARG A 30 1.66 51.86 6.53
N GLY A 31 0.44 52.41 6.49
CA GLY A 31 -0.73 51.84 7.17
C GLY A 31 -1.14 50.48 6.61
N GLU A 32 -1.12 50.32 5.27
CA GLU A 32 -1.41 49.03 4.62
C GLU A 32 -0.34 47.98 4.90
N ILE A 33 0.94 48.38 4.85
CA ILE A 33 2.08 47.50 5.18
C ILE A 33 1.98 47.05 6.64
N GLY A 34 1.67 47.97 7.57
CA GLY A 34 1.47 47.64 8.98
C GLY A 34 0.30 46.68 9.21
N ALA A 35 -0.84 46.89 8.54
CA ALA A 35 -1.99 46.00 8.60
C ALA A 35 -1.67 44.60 8.02
N GLN A 36 -0.89 44.55 6.94
CA GLN A 36 -0.44 43.29 6.36
C GLN A 36 0.52 42.54 7.29
N LEU A 37 1.45 43.25 7.92
CA LEU A 37 2.37 42.69 8.91
C LEU A 37 1.63 42.11 10.12
N GLN A 38 0.59 42.81 10.63
CA GLN A 38 -0.25 42.28 11.69
C GLN A 38 -0.99 40.99 11.30
N ARG A 39 -1.51 40.91 10.05
CA ARG A 39 -2.15 39.69 9.55
C ARG A 39 -1.16 38.52 9.47
N VAL A 40 0.04 38.77 8.96
CA VAL A 40 1.09 37.74 8.84
C VAL A 40 1.56 37.28 10.23
N ASN A 41 1.75 38.20 11.18
CA ASN A 41 2.10 37.83 12.56
C ASN A 41 1.01 36.98 13.21
N LYS A 42 -0.26 37.38 13.08
CA LYS A 42 -1.38 36.58 13.59
C LYS A 42 -1.41 35.18 12.97
N PHE A 43 -1.19 35.08 11.65
CA PHE A 43 -1.09 33.79 10.98
C PHE A 43 0.08 32.94 11.48
N LEU A 44 1.24 33.55 11.74
CA LEU A 44 2.41 32.84 12.29
C LEU A 44 2.18 32.39 13.74
N GLU A 45 1.50 33.19 14.55
CA GLU A 45 1.13 32.86 15.93
C GLU A 45 0.12 31.71 15.99
N GLU A 46 -0.92 31.76 15.14
CA GLU A 46 -1.96 30.72 15.07
C GLU A 46 -1.47 29.45 14.34
N GLY A 47 -0.57 29.62 13.36
CA GLY A 47 -0.08 28.56 12.49
C GLY A 47 1.14 27.80 13.01
N THR A 48 1.84 28.32 14.02
CA THR A 48 2.98 27.64 14.63
C THR A 48 2.49 26.81 15.83
N PRO A 49 2.44 25.47 15.74
CA PRO A 49 2.09 24.66 16.90
C PRO A 49 3.10 24.89 18.04
N PRO A 50 2.65 24.91 19.31
CA PRO A 50 3.54 25.10 20.44
C PRO A 50 4.63 24.01 20.47
N PRO A 51 5.85 24.34 20.92
CA PRO A 51 6.93 23.36 20.99
C PRO A 51 6.53 22.21 21.91
N THR A 52 6.61 20.99 21.40
CA THR A 52 6.24 19.79 22.15
C THR A 52 7.18 19.60 23.35
N THR A 53 6.59 19.52 24.55
CA THR A 53 7.34 19.18 25.77
C THR A 53 7.96 17.78 25.63
N PRO A 54 9.08 17.49 26.31
CA PRO A 54 9.66 16.15 26.27
C PRO A 54 8.67 15.06 26.72
N GLU A 55 7.86 15.34 27.75
CA GLU A 55 6.80 14.44 28.22
C GLU A 55 5.77 14.13 27.12
N ARG A 56 5.33 15.16 26.39
CA ARG A 56 4.40 15.01 25.27
C ARG A 56 5.00 14.17 24.15
N ARG A 57 6.29 14.31 23.87
CA ARG A 57 6.97 13.49 22.85
C ARG A 57 6.98 12.01 23.23
N ASP A 58 7.19 11.69 24.51
CA ASP A 58 7.14 10.31 24.99
C ASP A 58 5.71 9.72 24.92
N GLU A 59 4.69 10.51 25.27
CA GLU A 59 3.28 10.13 25.13
C GLU A 59 2.91 9.85 23.67
N LEU A 60 3.30 10.74 22.76
CA LEU A 60 3.07 10.59 21.32
C LEU A 60 3.79 9.36 20.79
N GLY A 61 5.04 9.12 21.18
CA GLY A 61 5.80 7.93 20.80
C GLY A 61 5.07 6.64 21.21
N LYS A 62 4.60 6.56 22.45
CA LYS A 62 3.80 5.41 22.92
C LYS A 62 2.51 5.26 22.10
N ARG A 63 1.77 6.36 21.89
CA ARG A 63 0.51 6.34 21.13
C ARG A 63 0.71 5.90 19.69
N ILE A 64 1.77 6.38 19.03
CA ILE A 64 2.16 5.97 17.68
C ILE A 64 2.37 4.45 17.64
N THR A 65 3.13 3.87 18.56
CA THR A 65 3.38 2.41 18.53
C THR A 65 2.11 1.57 18.72
N VAL A 66 1.14 2.07 19.49
CA VAL A 66 -0.16 1.42 19.67
C VAL A 66 -0.98 1.51 18.39
N LEU A 67 -1.07 2.71 17.80
CA LEU A 67 -1.79 2.93 16.54
C LEU A 67 -1.18 2.12 15.39
N GLU A 68 0.15 2.02 15.31
CA GLU A 68 0.83 1.23 14.27
C GLU A 68 0.45 -0.25 14.34
N LYS A 69 0.32 -0.82 15.55
CA LYS A 69 -0.16 -2.20 15.74
C LYS A 69 -1.62 -2.36 15.33
N GLU A 70 -2.48 -1.45 15.77
CA GLU A 70 -3.92 -1.50 15.47
C GLU A 70 -4.23 -1.30 13.98
N ILE A 71 -3.50 -0.41 13.30
CA ILE A 71 -3.65 -0.16 11.86
C ILE A 71 -3.10 -1.34 11.06
N SER A 72 -2.03 -1.97 11.55
CA SER A 72 -1.42 -3.15 10.93
C SER A 72 -2.27 -4.39 11.01
N GLU A 73 -3.14 -4.47 12.03
CA GLU A 73 -4.09 -5.57 12.15
C GLU A 73 -5.04 -5.60 10.95
N ASN A 74 -5.11 -6.78 10.31
CA ASN A 74 -5.96 -7.02 9.13
C ASN A 74 -5.65 -6.11 7.93
N MET A 75 -4.47 -5.48 7.87
CA MET A 75 -4.03 -4.74 6.70
C MET A 75 -3.67 -5.72 5.57
N PRO A 76 -4.19 -5.55 4.34
CA PRO A 76 -3.76 -6.35 3.20
C PRO A 76 -2.26 -6.20 2.95
N THR A 77 -1.58 -7.31 2.66
CA THR A 77 -0.15 -7.33 2.31
C THR A 77 0.09 -6.66 0.96
N ARG A 78 1.30 -6.14 0.74
CA ARG A 78 1.63 -5.49 -0.52
C ARG A 78 1.60 -6.48 -1.68
N GLU A 79 2.03 -7.71 -1.45
CA GLU A 79 1.98 -8.75 -2.48
C GLU A 79 0.56 -9.01 -2.96
N ALA A 80 -0.41 -9.09 -2.05
CA ALA A 80 -1.82 -9.27 -2.41
C ALA A 80 -2.34 -8.09 -3.24
N MET A 81 -1.99 -6.85 -2.83
CA MET A 81 -2.37 -5.62 -3.54
C MET A 81 -1.74 -5.55 -4.95
N VAL A 82 -0.48 -5.98 -5.10
CA VAL A 82 0.24 -5.99 -6.39
C VAL A 82 -0.26 -7.11 -7.31
N ARG A 83 -0.45 -8.32 -6.78
CA ARG A 83 -0.97 -9.47 -7.55
C ARG A 83 -2.45 -9.32 -7.92
N LYS A 84 -3.16 -8.34 -7.34
CA LYS A 84 -4.58 -8.04 -7.59
C LYS A 84 -5.46 -9.29 -7.43
N VAL A 85 -5.24 -10.04 -6.36
CA VAL A 85 -6.04 -11.23 -6.05
C VAL A 85 -7.53 -10.82 -5.93
N PRO A 86 -8.48 -11.58 -6.49
CA PRO A 86 -9.91 -11.26 -6.36
C PRO A 86 -10.31 -11.01 -4.91
N GLY A 87 -11.07 -9.94 -4.66
CA GLY A 87 -11.52 -9.55 -3.32
C GLY A 87 -10.51 -8.71 -2.50
N THR A 88 -9.25 -8.57 -2.94
CA THR A 88 -8.26 -7.74 -2.22
C THR A 88 -8.66 -6.27 -2.18
N GLY A 89 -9.24 -5.74 -3.26
CA GLY A 89 -9.75 -4.37 -3.30
C GLY A 89 -10.86 -4.12 -2.28
N ASP A 90 -11.79 -5.06 -2.13
CA ASP A 90 -12.88 -4.96 -1.16
C ASP A 90 -12.37 -5.10 0.27
N HIS A 91 -11.41 -6.00 0.49
CA HIS A 91 -10.73 -6.15 1.79
C HIS A 91 -10.01 -4.86 2.17
N HIS A 92 -9.23 -4.28 1.25
CA HIS A 92 -8.58 -2.99 1.45
C HIS A 92 -9.59 -1.89 1.76
N GLY A 93 -10.68 -1.80 0.99
CA GLY A 93 -11.72 -0.80 1.22
C GLY A 93 -12.44 -0.95 2.58
N LYS A 94 -12.63 -2.17 3.06
CA LYS A 94 -13.19 -2.43 4.41
C LYS A 94 -12.20 -2.05 5.51
N TRP A 95 -10.94 -2.45 5.35
CA TRP A 95 -9.86 -2.12 6.28
C TRP A 95 -9.66 -0.60 6.37
N GLU A 96 -9.62 0.10 5.23
CA GLU A 96 -9.42 1.55 5.19
C GLU A 96 -10.56 2.26 5.91
N LYS A 97 -11.82 1.89 5.66
CA LYS A 97 -12.99 2.49 6.32
C LYS A 97 -12.95 2.30 7.84
N ALA A 98 -12.57 1.11 8.31
CA ALA A 98 -12.49 0.81 9.74
C ALA A 98 -11.34 1.57 10.44
N ASN A 99 -10.20 1.71 9.76
CA ASN A 99 -8.98 2.28 10.34
C ASN A 99 -8.75 3.76 10.00
N LYS A 100 -9.58 4.38 9.15
CA LYS A 100 -9.50 5.79 8.75
C LYS A 100 -9.30 6.77 9.93
N PRO A 101 -10.08 6.72 11.03
CA PRO A 101 -9.87 7.64 12.15
C PRO A 101 -8.50 7.43 12.82
N LYS A 102 -8.08 6.18 13.00
CA LYS A 102 -6.78 5.83 13.59
C LYS A 102 -5.62 6.28 12.71
N ILE A 103 -5.78 6.16 11.39
CA ILE A 103 -4.81 6.63 10.41
C ILE A 103 -4.63 8.15 10.51
N PHE A 104 -5.72 8.92 10.63
CA PHE A 104 -5.59 10.37 10.80
C PHE A 104 -4.90 10.72 12.11
N GLU A 105 -5.30 10.09 13.22
CA GLU A 105 -4.65 10.28 14.52
C GLU A 105 -3.14 9.95 14.46
N TRP A 106 -2.76 8.86 13.80
CA TRP A 106 -1.36 8.46 13.63
C TRP A 106 -0.58 9.48 12.79
N LYS A 107 -1.17 9.98 11.70
CA LYS A 107 -0.55 11.03 10.87
C LYS A 107 -0.35 12.32 11.65
N ASP A 108 -1.34 12.73 12.43
CA ASP A 108 -1.29 13.94 13.23
C ASP A 108 -0.26 13.81 14.35
N ALA A 109 -0.22 12.67 15.05
CA ALA A 109 0.78 12.39 16.08
C ALA A 109 2.22 12.41 15.52
N ARG A 110 2.44 11.85 14.31
CA ARG A 110 3.74 11.93 13.63
C ARG A 110 4.12 13.37 13.25
N ARG A 111 3.17 14.15 12.74
CA ARG A 111 3.40 15.58 12.42
C ARG A 111 3.71 16.41 13.65
N GLU A 112 3.10 16.08 14.78
CA GLU A 112 3.35 16.74 16.07
C GLU A 112 4.74 16.38 16.62
N LEU A 113 5.19 15.14 16.41
CA LEU A 113 6.50 14.68 16.84
C LEU A 113 7.65 15.37 16.07
N ASP A 114 7.56 15.39 14.73
CA ASP A 114 8.57 15.99 13.85
C ASP A 114 7.94 17.05 12.91
N PRO A 115 7.62 18.26 13.42
CA PRO A 115 6.92 19.28 12.64
C PRO A 115 7.77 19.87 11.49
N THR A 116 9.09 19.70 11.55
CA THR A 116 10.03 20.18 10.53
C THR A 116 10.21 19.21 9.37
N ASN A 117 9.71 17.98 9.47
CA ASN A 117 9.86 16.99 8.40
C ASN A 117 8.89 17.31 7.24
N GLU A 118 9.43 17.65 6.08
CA GLU A 118 8.66 18.01 4.88
C GLU A 118 8.44 16.82 3.93
N ASP A 119 8.96 15.63 4.25
CA ASP A 119 8.85 14.47 3.38
C ASP A 119 7.39 14.04 3.21
N VAL A 120 6.95 13.98 1.96
CA VAL A 120 5.60 13.54 1.58
C VAL A 120 5.33 12.12 2.09
N ASP A 121 6.36 11.28 2.10
CA ASP A 121 6.26 9.89 2.52
C ASP A 121 6.30 9.70 4.04
N TYR A 122 6.74 10.66 4.86
CA TYR A 122 6.92 10.48 6.31
C TYR A 122 5.64 10.04 7.05
N THR A 123 4.49 10.53 6.58
CA THR A 123 3.15 10.20 7.10
C THR A 123 2.36 9.25 6.20
N ASN A 124 3.03 8.56 5.28
CA ASN A 124 2.39 7.63 4.36
C ASN A 124 2.13 6.28 5.05
N VAL A 125 0.87 5.85 5.07
CA VAL A 125 0.45 4.58 5.70
C VAL A 125 1.07 3.36 5.01
N GLU A 126 1.46 3.49 3.74
CA GLU A 126 2.16 2.45 2.99
C GLU A 126 3.50 2.04 3.64
N ILE A 127 4.09 2.89 4.49
CA ILE A 127 5.28 2.53 5.28
C ILE A 127 4.98 1.32 6.18
N LEU A 128 3.82 1.32 6.84
CA LEU A 128 3.42 0.25 7.75
C LEU A 128 3.21 -1.07 6.99
N ARG A 129 2.68 -1.00 5.75
CA ARG A 129 2.52 -2.18 4.91
C ARG A 129 3.86 -2.82 4.54
N ARG A 130 4.87 -2.00 4.20
CA ARG A 130 6.23 -2.48 3.87
C ARG A 130 6.89 -3.18 5.05
N GLN A 131 6.67 -2.69 6.28
CA GLN A 131 7.22 -3.31 7.48
C GLN A 131 6.61 -4.69 7.74
N ASN A 132 5.31 -4.84 7.49
CA ASN A 132 4.63 -6.14 7.65
C ASN A 132 5.10 -7.16 6.60
N ASP A 133 5.33 -6.74 5.35
CA ASP A 133 5.79 -7.66 4.30
C ASP A 133 7.16 -8.29 4.61
N LEU A 134 8.10 -7.54 5.23
CA LEU A 134 9.45 -8.04 5.55
C LEU A 134 9.43 -9.29 6.45
N SER A 135 8.39 -9.44 7.28
CA SER A 135 8.20 -10.62 8.13
C SER A 135 7.70 -11.85 7.36
N GLU A 136 7.06 -11.64 6.20
CA GLU A 136 6.49 -12.68 5.33
C GLU A 136 7.32 -12.95 4.07
N ILE A 137 8.40 -12.19 3.82
CA ILE A 137 9.39 -12.55 2.80
C ILE A 137 9.98 -13.89 3.21
N LYS A 138 9.37 -14.97 2.71
CA LYS A 138 10.02 -16.27 2.67
C LYS A 138 11.31 -16.00 1.91
N PRO A 139 12.49 -16.23 2.51
CA PRO A 139 13.72 -16.16 1.74
C PRO A 139 13.47 -16.98 0.49
N PHE A 140 13.69 -16.34 -0.68
CA PHE A 140 13.56 -16.99 -1.97
C PHE A 140 14.05 -18.42 -1.79
N ARG A 141 13.18 -19.42 -2.02
CA ARG A 141 13.54 -20.83 -1.89
C ARG A 141 14.88 -20.94 -2.57
N GLN A 142 15.95 -21.07 -1.78
CA GLN A 142 17.21 -21.55 -2.30
C GLN A 142 16.81 -22.90 -2.87
N PHE A 143 16.63 -22.98 -4.18
CA PHE A 143 16.62 -24.27 -4.84
C PHE A 143 17.90 -24.91 -4.34
N LYS A 144 17.77 -25.95 -3.50
CA LYS A 144 18.90 -26.76 -3.05
C LYS A 144 19.65 -27.14 -4.32
N GLY A 145 20.81 -26.53 -4.56
CA GLY A 145 21.60 -26.81 -5.75
C GLY A 145 22.46 -25.68 -6.33
N VAL A 146 22.29 -24.40 -5.95
CA VAL A 146 23.18 -23.34 -6.46
C VAL A 146 23.53 -22.34 -5.35
N ASP A 147 24.66 -22.56 -4.70
CA ASP A 147 25.30 -21.56 -3.84
C ASP A 147 26.02 -20.55 -4.73
N MET A 148 25.50 -19.32 -4.80
CA MET A 148 26.19 -18.18 -5.43
C MET A 148 26.95 -17.43 -4.33
N ARG A 149 28.15 -17.90 -3.98
CA ARG A 149 29.18 -17.10 -3.32
C ARG A 149 30.35 -16.98 -4.30
N ASP A 150 30.82 -15.75 -4.50
CA ASP A 150 32.05 -15.41 -5.25
C ASP A 150 32.03 -15.46 -6.79
N GLY A 151 30.87 -15.51 -7.44
CA GLY A 151 30.78 -15.22 -8.88
C GLY A 151 31.25 -16.34 -9.81
N GLU A 152 31.53 -17.53 -9.30
CA GLU A 152 31.69 -18.75 -10.10
C GLU A 152 30.41 -19.59 -10.06
N ILE A 153 29.87 -19.90 -11.24
CA ILE A 153 28.81 -20.89 -11.40
C ILE A 153 29.48 -22.25 -11.21
N VAL A 154 29.39 -22.82 -10.00
CA VAL A 154 29.73 -24.22 -9.79
C VAL A 154 28.54 -25.05 -10.27
N PRO A 155 28.62 -25.78 -11.40
CA PRO A 155 27.58 -26.72 -11.75
C PRO A 155 27.52 -27.78 -10.64
N GLY A 156 26.34 -27.90 -10.03
CA GLY A 156 26.06 -28.93 -9.04
C GLY A 156 26.59 -30.28 -9.51
N GLY A 157 27.28 -30.97 -8.60
CA GLY A 157 27.96 -32.23 -8.86
C GLY A 157 27.15 -33.13 -9.76
N ILE A 158 27.67 -33.31 -10.98
CA ILE A 158 27.21 -34.34 -11.91
C ILE A 158 27.35 -35.66 -11.13
N PRO A 159 26.27 -36.44 -10.92
CA PRO A 159 26.45 -37.79 -10.40
C PRO A 159 27.40 -38.52 -11.35
N ASP A 160 28.46 -39.12 -10.80
CA ASP A 160 29.53 -39.81 -11.55
C ASP A 160 28.99 -40.51 -12.79
N ALA A 161 29.64 -40.28 -13.94
CA ALA A 161 29.20 -40.77 -15.26
C ALA A 161 28.86 -42.28 -15.25
N GLU A 162 29.49 -43.05 -14.37
CA GLU A 162 29.24 -44.47 -14.14
C GLU A 162 27.79 -44.79 -13.70
N LYS A 163 27.08 -43.88 -13.01
CA LYS A 163 25.68 -44.07 -12.60
C LYS A 163 24.65 -43.80 -13.70
N ILE A 164 25.03 -43.06 -14.75
CA ILE A 164 24.16 -42.75 -15.88
C ILE A 164 24.15 -43.93 -16.86
N GLU A 165 25.30 -44.58 -17.07
CA GLU A 165 25.42 -45.75 -17.95
C GLU A 165 24.70 -46.99 -17.38
N ALA A 166 24.72 -47.19 -16.05
CA ALA A 166 24.01 -48.29 -15.40
C ALA A 166 22.48 -48.21 -15.50
N ARG A 167 21.91 -47.03 -15.83
CA ARG A 167 20.45 -46.84 -15.97
C ARG A 167 19.95 -46.89 -17.41
N ILE A 168 20.87 -46.84 -18.38
CA ILE A 168 20.57 -46.93 -19.82
C ILE A 168 20.87 -48.35 -20.35
N ALA A 169 21.58 -49.19 -19.60
CA ALA A 169 22.04 -50.52 -20.02
C ALA A 169 21.11 -51.71 -19.73
N GLU A 170 19.81 -51.51 -19.45
CA GLU A 170 18.84 -52.62 -19.44
C GLU A 170 17.56 -52.27 -20.21
N PRO A 171 17.43 -52.75 -21.46
CA PRO A 171 16.11 -53.05 -21.98
C PRO A 171 16.11 -54.37 -22.76
N GLU A 172 15.98 -55.52 -22.08
CA GLU A 172 15.68 -56.80 -22.75
C GLU A 172 14.59 -57.63 -22.05
N THR A 173 13.54 -57.02 -21.49
CA THR A 173 12.28 -57.75 -21.20
C THR A 173 11.07 -56.82 -21.17
N ALA A 174 10.68 -56.28 -22.32
CA ALA A 174 9.35 -55.67 -22.47
C ALA A 174 8.73 -55.88 -23.87
N VAL A 175 9.24 -56.87 -24.62
CA VAL A 175 8.64 -57.34 -25.88
C VAL A 175 8.05 -58.72 -25.61
N ALA A 176 6.87 -58.77 -24.98
CA ALA A 176 5.94 -59.91 -25.05
C ALA A 176 4.71 -59.70 -24.15
N VAL A 177 3.92 -58.63 -24.34
CA VAL A 177 2.46 -58.67 -24.06
C VAL A 177 1.77 -57.69 -25.01
N LEU A 178 1.82 -58.00 -26.30
CA LEU A 178 0.93 -57.45 -27.32
C LEU A 178 0.34 -58.68 -28.02
N GLU A 179 -0.77 -59.19 -27.48
CA GLU A 179 -1.80 -59.96 -28.18
C GLU A 179 -2.81 -60.47 -27.15
N GLN A 180 -3.92 -59.74 -27.03
CA GLN A 180 -5.28 -60.28 -26.88
C GLN A 180 -6.26 -59.12 -27.09
N GLU A 181 -6.74 -59.01 -28.32
CA GLU A 181 -7.99 -58.32 -28.64
C GLU A 181 -9.16 -59.16 -28.10
N GLU A 182 -10.17 -58.51 -27.49
CA GLU A 182 -11.60 -58.65 -27.80
C GLU A 182 -12.48 -57.79 -26.84
N PRO A 183 -13.76 -57.47 -27.18
CA PRO A 183 -14.18 -56.07 -27.29
C PRO A 183 -15.29 -55.59 -26.32
N LEU A 184 -15.46 -54.26 -26.30
CA LEU A 184 -16.68 -53.47 -26.09
C LEU A 184 -17.62 -53.80 -24.91
N GLU A 185 -17.55 -52.98 -23.86
CA GLU A 185 -18.76 -52.51 -23.15
C GLU A 185 -18.70 -50.99 -22.96
N ALA A 186 -19.57 -50.29 -23.68
CA ALA A 186 -19.81 -48.87 -23.53
C ALA A 186 -20.51 -48.63 -22.18
N GLN A 187 -19.77 -48.20 -21.17
CA GLN A 187 -20.37 -47.67 -19.95
C GLN A 187 -20.78 -46.21 -20.19
N SER A 188 -22.03 -46.03 -20.59
CA SER A 188 -22.73 -44.76 -20.54
C SER A 188 -22.80 -44.28 -19.09
N PHE A 189 -22.04 -43.25 -18.74
CA PHE A 189 -22.20 -42.53 -17.49
C PHE A 189 -23.39 -41.58 -17.62
N THR A 190 -24.56 -42.00 -17.15
CA THR A 190 -25.70 -41.12 -16.96
C THR A 190 -25.47 -40.31 -15.68
N VAL A 191 -25.15 -39.03 -15.82
CA VAL A 191 -25.25 -38.07 -14.72
C VAL A 191 -26.73 -37.77 -14.52
N ALA A 192 -27.31 -38.29 -13.43
CA ALA A 192 -28.57 -37.81 -12.91
C ALA A 192 -28.37 -36.38 -12.39
N CYS A 193 -28.81 -35.38 -13.16
CA CYS A 193 -29.09 -34.04 -12.65
C CYS A 193 -30.48 -34.09 -12.00
N ASP A 194 -30.54 -34.49 -10.73
CA ASP A 194 -31.69 -34.14 -9.89
C ASP A 194 -31.57 -32.66 -9.52
N ASP A 195 -32.62 -31.90 -9.83
CA ASP A 195 -32.84 -30.48 -9.55
C ASP A 195 -32.09 -29.42 -10.40
N CYS A 196 -32.28 -29.51 -11.71
CA CYS A 196 -32.18 -28.35 -12.61
C CYS A 196 -33.57 -27.78 -12.95
N HIS A 197 -34.25 -27.12 -12.00
CA HIS A 197 -35.36 -26.22 -12.35
C HIS A 197 -34.80 -24.85 -12.80
N PHE A 198 -34.31 -24.83 -14.04
CA PHE A 198 -33.94 -23.62 -14.76
C PHE A 198 -35.09 -23.23 -15.72
N THR A 199 -36.05 -22.45 -15.24
CA THR A 199 -37.01 -21.77 -16.14
C THR A 199 -36.47 -20.38 -16.48
N ARG A 200 -35.77 -20.33 -17.62
CA ARG A 200 -35.47 -19.09 -18.32
C ARG A 200 -36.52 -18.88 -19.40
N THR A 201 -37.37 -17.87 -19.23
CA THR A 201 -38.02 -17.20 -20.36
C THR A 201 -37.89 -15.70 -20.20
N LYS A 202 -37.37 -15.07 -21.26
CA LYS A 202 -36.97 -13.67 -21.38
C LYS A 202 -38.16 -12.75 -21.71
N ASP A 203 -37.90 -11.45 -21.55
CA ASP A 203 -38.38 -10.33 -22.39
C ASP A 203 -39.88 -9.93 -22.21
N THR A 204 -40.34 -8.68 -22.11
CA THR A 204 -39.86 -7.35 -22.55
C THR A 204 -40.63 -6.19 -21.84
N LYS A 205 -40.00 -5.00 -21.77
CA LYS A 205 -40.56 -3.61 -21.79
C LYS A 205 -41.90 -3.28 -21.10
N LYS A 206 -41.90 -2.26 -20.23
CA LYS A 206 -42.33 -0.88 -20.59
C LYS A 206 -42.07 0.15 -19.48
N LYS A 207 -41.61 1.33 -19.90
CA LYS A 207 -41.54 2.59 -19.15
C LYS A 207 -42.95 3.11 -18.81
N ALA A 208 -43.10 3.73 -17.64
CA ALA A 208 -44.05 4.80 -17.34
C ALA A 208 -43.45 5.56 -16.14
N ASP A 209 -42.65 6.59 -16.39
CA ASP A 209 -43.05 8.00 -16.38
C ASP A 209 -43.85 8.42 -15.15
N SER A 210 -43.11 9.05 -14.25
CA SER A 210 -43.57 9.90 -13.15
C SER A 210 -44.13 11.20 -13.71
N ALA A 211 -45.45 11.30 -13.79
CA ALA A 211 -46.21 12.54 -13.65
C ALA A 211 -47.02 12.37 -12.34
N LEU A 212 -47.06 13.28 -11.39
CA LEU A 212 -47.52 14.65 -11.55
C LEU A 212 -47.04 15.47 -10.33
N ARG A 213 -46.28 16.54 -10.59
CA ARG A 213 -46.34 17.76 -9.80
C ARG A 213 -47.65 18.46 -10.15
N MET A 214 -48.50 18.66 -9.17
CA MET A 214 -49.24 19.91 -8.92
C MET A 214 -49.67 19.91 -7.46
#